data_AF-A0A3S0EHJ5-F1
#
_entry.id   AF-A0A3S0EHJ5-F1
#
_cell.length_a   1.000
_cell.length_b   1.000
_cell.length_c   1.000
_cell.angle_alpha   90.00
_cell.angle_beta   90.00
_cell.angle_gamma   90.00
#
_symmetry.space_group_name_H-M   'P 1'
#
loop_
_entity.id
_entity.type
_entity.pdbx_description
1 polymer ?
#
loop_
_entity_poly.entity_id
_entity_poly.type
_entity_poly.pdbx_seq_one_letter_code
_entity_poly.pdbx_strand_id
1 'polypeptide(L)' 'MTPIAAETERVIDIKDIDPRHRHMIIQQLVAHLAPGASLQLVVDHDPKPLRFQLEAKHGAHCQWTYLEQGPDIWRVRLQL' A
#
# COMPACT_ATOMS: atom_id res chain seq x y z
N MET A 1 -17.76 -18.30 13.26
CA MET A 1 -16.35 -17.89 13.13
C MET A 1 -15.98 -18.10 11.67
N THR A 2 -16.14 -17.06 10.85
CA THR A 2 -15.83 -17.13 9.42
C THR A 2 -14.31 -17.10 9.26
N PRO A 3 -13.69 -18.01 8.50
CA PRO A 3 -12.29 -17.87 8.19
C PRO A 3 -12.13 -16.56 7.42
N ILE A 4 -11.28 -15.65 7.91
CA ILE A 4 -10.73 -14.58 7.09
C ILE A 4 -9.95 -15.30 5.99
N ALA A 5 -10.55 -15.42 4.81
CA ALA A 5 -9.82 -15.84 3.64
C ALA A 5 -8.65 -14.87 3.50
N ALA A 6 -7.45 -15.33 3.87
CA ALA A 6 -6.21 -14.77 3.38
C ALA A 6 -6.13 -15.15 1.89
N GLU A 7 -7.06 -14.62 1.10
CA GLU A 7 -7.00 -14.62 -0.34
C GLU A 7 -5.77 -13.75 -0.65
N THR A 8 -4.73 -14.39 -1.18
CA THR A 8 -3.36 -13.87 -1.33
C THR A 8 -3.30 -12.35 -1.46
N GLU A 9 -2.94 -11.69 -0.36
CA GLU A 9 -2.77 -10.24 -0.31
C GLU A 9 -1.81 -9.80 -1.41
N ARG A 10 -2.21 -8.83 -2.24
CA ARG A 10 -1.35 -8.33 -3.31
C ARG A 10 -0.14 -7.62 -2.70
N VAL A 11 1.04 -8.04 -3.14
CA VAL A 11 2.32 -7.39 -2.81
C VAL A 11 2.89 -6.82 -4.09
N ILE A 12 3.33 -5.57 -4.04
CA ILE A 12 3.90 -4.89 -5.18
C ILE A 12 5.24 -4.31 -4.77
N ASP A 13 6.29 -4.75 -5.45
CA ASP A 13 7.60 -4.13 -5.37
C ASP A 13 7.65 -2.95 -6.33
N ILE A 14 7.78 -1.75 -5.76
CA ILE A 14 7.84 -0.51 -6.52
C ILE A 14 9.16 -0.39 -7.27
N LYS A 15 10.20 -1.13 -6.88
CA LYS A 15 11.49 -1.18 -7.57
C LYS A 15 11.33 -1.74 -8.99
N ASP A 16 10.38 -2.66 -9.20
CA ASP A 16 10.10 -3.29 -10.50
C ASP A 16 9.31 -2.38 -11.46
N ILE A 17 8.81 -1.25 -10.97
CA ILE A 17 8.04 -0.29 -11.75
C ILE A 17 8.93 0.88 -12.19
N ASP A 18 8.88 1.21 -13.48
CA ASP A 18 9.56 2.39 -14.03
C ASP A 18 9.21 3.65 -13.19
N PRO A 19 10.20 4.42 -12.71
CA PRO A 19 9.98 5.59 -11.87
C PRO A 19 8.92 6.58 -12.39
N ARG A 20 8.79 6.72 -13.71
CA ARG A 20 7.82 7.62 -14.36
C ARG A 20 6.38 7.14 -14.20
N HIS A 21 6.17 5.84 -13.98
CA HIS A 21 4.84 5.23 -13.88
C HIS A 21 4.41 4.88 -12.44
N ARG A 22 5.34 4.86 -11.47
CA ARG A 22 5.08 4.46 -10.08
C ARG A 22 3.84 5.12 -9.47
N HIS A 23 3.78 6.45 -9.52
CA HIS A 23 2.70 7.22 -8.91
C HIS A 23 1.34 6.87 -9.52
N MET A 24 1.26 6.83 -10.85
CA MET A 24 0.04 6.50 -11.57
C MET A 24 -0.43 5.08 -11.23
N ILE A 25 0.48 4.10 -11.26
CA ILE A 25 0.15 2.70 -10.99
C ILE A 25 -0.30 2.53 -9.53
N ILE A 26 0.42 3.09 -8.56
CA ILE A 26 0.02 3.05 -7.15
C ILE A 26 -1.37 3.65 -6.96
N GLN A 27 -1.63 4.83 -7.52
CA GLN A 27 -2.94 5.48 -7.42
C GLN A 27 -4.05 4.64 -8.02
N GLN A 28 -3.81 4.00 -9.17
CA GLN A 28 -4.77 3.09 -9.79
C GLN A 28 -5.04 1.87 -8.90
N LEU A 29 -4.00 1.25 -8.36
CA LEU A 29 -4.15 0.08 -7.49
C LEU A 29 -4.96 0.39 -6.23
N VAL A 30 -4.66 1.53 -5.61
CA VAL A 30 -5.40 2.01 -4.44
C VAL A 30 -6.86 2.32 -4.80
N ALA A 31 -7.11 2.96 -5.94
CA ALA A 31 -8.47 3.26 -6.38
C ALA A 31 -9.33 2.01 -6.70
N HIS A 32 -8.69 0.88 -7.05
CA HIS A 32 -9.36 -0.39 -7.33
C HIS A 32 -9.27 -1.38 -6.16
N LEU A 33 -8.80 -0.95 -4.99
CA LEU A 33 -8.76 -1.80 -3.80
C LEU A 33 -10.20 -2.02 -3.31
N ALA A 34 -10.65 -3.28 -3.27
CA ALA A 34 -11.97 -3.62 -2.78
C ALA A 34 -12.11 -3.29 -1.29
N PRO A 35 -13.30 -2.91 -0.79
CA PRO A 35 -13.51 -2.64 0.63
C PRO A 35 -13.09 -3.84 1.49
N GLY A 36 -12.25 -3.57 2.50
CA GLY A 36 -11.74 -4.62 3.40
C GLY A 36 -10.61 -5.47 2.81
N ALA A 37 -10.22 -5.25 1.55
CA ALA A 37 -9.00 -5.83 0.99
C ALA A 37 -7.76 -5.04 1.43
N SER A 38 -6.59 -5.66 1.27
CA SER A 38 -5.31 -5.06 1.61
C SER A 38 -4.32 -5.11 0.46
N LEU A 39 -3.41 -4.13 0.44
CA LEU A 39 -2.33 -4.01 -0.53
C LEU A 39 -1.02 -3.77 0.22
N GLN A 40 0.03 -4.49 -0.13
CA GLN A 40 1.36 -4.19 0.36
C GLN A 40 2.22 -3.52 -0.70
N LEU A 41 2.94 -2.50 -0.25
CA LEU A 41 3.90 -1.75 -1.06
C LEU A 41 5.30 -1.97 -0.48
N VAL A 42 6.24 -2.40 -1.32
CA VAL A 42 7.66 -2.51 -1.00
C VAL A 42 8.39 -1.40 -1.74
N VAL A 43 9.07 -0.52 -1.01
CA VAL A 43 9.77 0.66 -1.54
C VAL A 43 11.18 0.76 -0.95
N ASP A 44 12.07 1.50 -1.64
CA ASP A 44 13.46 1.75 -1.25
C ASP A 44 13.62 2.89 -0.23
N HIS A 45 12.54 3.58 0.12
CA HIS A 45 12.53 4.67 1.09
C HIS A 45 11.16 4.78 1.76
N ASP A 46 11.07 5.56 2.84
CA ASP A 46 9.83 5.75 3.58
C ASP A 46 8.71 6.40 2.73
N PRO A 47 7.58 5.71 2.47
CA PRO A 47 6.47 6.24 1.66
C PRO A 47 5.55 7.22 2.41
N LYS A 48 6.07 7.99 3.38
CA LYS A 48 5.36 9.04 4.14
C LYS A 48 4.50 9.98 3.29
N PRO A 49 4.98 10.54 2.16
CA PRO A 49 4.15 11.43 1.35
C PRO A 49 2.89 10.76 0.82
N LEU A 50 3.00 9.49 0.39
CA LEU A 50 1.87 8.71 -0.08
C LEU A 50 0.88 8.44 1.06
N ARG A 51 1.38 8.07 2.25
CA ARG A 51 0.55 7.89 3.44
C ARG A 51 -0.32 9.12 3.70
N PHE A 52 0.29 10.30 3.78
CA PHE A 52 -0.45 11.53 4.08
C PHE A 52 -1.48 11.87 3.00
N GLN A 53 -1.16 11.63 1.72
CA GLN A 53 -2.12 11.81 0.63
C GLN A 53 -3.35 10.90 0.78
N LEU A 54 -3.14 9.64 1.16
CA LEU A 54 -4.23 8.66 1.32
C LEU A 54 -5.05 8.94 2.58
N GLU A 55 -4.41 9.27 3.71
CA GLU A 55 -5.10 9.67 4.93
C GLU A 55 -5.93 10.93 4.71
N ALA A 56 -5.43 11.93 3.97
CA ALA A 56 -6.18 13.13 3.63
C ALA A 56 -7.39 12.84 2.74
N LYS A 57 -7.29 11.85 1.84
CA LYS A 57 -8.37 11.49 0.90
C LYS A 57 -9.43 10.56 1.50
N HIS A 58 -9.02 9.61 2.32
CA HIS A 58 -9.87 8.52 2.82
C HIS A 58 -10.16 8.59 4.33
N GLY A 59 -9.52 9.51 5.05
CA GLY A 59 -9.73 9.72 6.47
C GLY A 59 -9.51 8.45 7.29
N ALA A 60 -10.44 8.18 8.21
CA ALA A 60 -10.38 7.05 9.14
C ALA A 60 -10.44 5.66 8.45
N HIS A 61 -10.85 5.60 7.18
CA HIS A 61 -10.89 4.33 6.44
C HIS A 61 -9.49 3.92 5.95
N CYS A 62 -8.55 4.87 5.84
CA CYS A 62 -7.17 4.57 5.51
C CYS A 62 -6.45 3.96 6.70
N GLN A 63 -6.27 2.64 6.68
CA GLN A 63 -5.44 1.94 7.65
C GLN A 63 -4.05 1.71 7.05
N TRP A 64 -3.04 2.29 7.69
CA TRP A 64 -1.64 2.24 7.25
C TRP A 64 -0.77 1.57 8.30
N THR A 65 -0.15 0.45 7.95
CA THR A 65 0.71 -0.32 8.86
C THR A 65 2.08 -0.50 8.25
N TYR A 66 3.14 -0.12 8.96
CA TYR A 66 4.50 -0.51 8.59
C TYR A 66 4.74 -1.96 8.99
N LEU A 67 5.13 -2.78 8.01
CA LEU A 67 5.59 -4.15 8.21
C LEU A 67 7.12 -4.21 8.32
N GLU A 68 7.82 -3.30 7.66
CA GLU A 68 9.28 -3.14 7.70
C GLU A 68 9.65 -1.66 7.54
N GLN A 69 10.66 -1.20 8.29
CA GLN A 69 11.05 0.21 8.39
C GLN A 69 12.56 0.44 8.17
N GLY A 70 13.04 0.07 6.98
CA GLY A 70 14.37 0.44 6.50
C GLY A 70 15.56 -0.15 7.28
N PRO A 71 16.79 0.25 6.91
CA PRO A 71 17.12 1.24 5.87
C PRO A 71 17.00 0.69 4.43
N ASP A 72 17.13 -0.62 4.23
CA ASP A 72 17.22 -1.22 2.88
C ASP A 72 15.86 -1.45 2.21
N ILE A 73 14.84 -1.71 3.02
CA ILE A 73 13.49 -2.06 2.58
C ILE A 73 12.47 -1.40 3.48
N TRP A 74 11.50 -0.77 2.85
CA TRP A 74 10.31 -0.22 3.51
C TRP A 74 9.10 -0.96 2.99
N ARG A 75 8.40 -1.66 3.88
CA ARG A 75 7.22 -2.45 3.54
C ARG A 75 6.04 -1.94 4.32
N VAL A 76 4.99 -1.55 3.63
CA VAL A 76 3.75 -1.03 4.24
C VAL A 76 2.56 -1.83 3.76
N ARG A 77 1.58 -2.03 4.63
CA ARG A 77 0.25 -2.55 4.32
C ARG A 77 -0.74 -1.40 4.39
N LEU A 78 -1.48 -1.23 3.30
CA LEU A 78 -2.62 -0.33 3.17
C LEU A 78 -3.92 -1.14 3.16
N GLN A 79 -4.92 -0.67 3.88
CA GLN A 79 -6.32 -1.13 3.79
C GLN A 79 -7.24 0.09 3.71
N LEU A 80 -8.31 -0.03 2.91
CA LEU A 80 -9.33 1.00 2.68
C LEU A 80 -10.75 0.49 2.96
#